data_AF-A0A373CRC7-F1
#
_entry.id   AF-A0A373CRC7-F1
#
_cell.length_a   1.000
_cell.length_b   1.000
_cell.length_c   1.000
_cell.angle_alpha   90.00
_cell.angle_beta   90.00
_cell.angle_gamma   90.00
#
_symmetry.space_group_name_H-M   'P 1'
#
loop_
_entity.id
_entity.type
_entity.pdbx_description
1 polymer ?
#
loop_
_entity_poly.entity_id
_entity_poly.type
_entity_poly.pdbx_seq_one_letter_code
_entity_poly.pdbx_strand_id
1 'polypeptide(L)'
;MAIKRKEKRRLLQTAALLMRANEKVFMGFGQNTEEVMIDALSQSQETALLLGTELENVGKADLVPLLEVYCEDLYEMSQNLHSKKQIARLYKKIKKELKLLYERVENDMETDRLCFVFLPYKVSMWDSMETVWKAADKDSDCDAYVVPIPYFEKDQDGNLTVEHYEGDQYPPDVPVTDYRIFRLEDKKPDAVFIHNPYDQNNRLTSVHPDFYSSRLKKYADQLIYL
;
A
#
# COMPACT_ATOMS: atom_id res chain seq x y z
N MET A 1 5.44 13.50 11.57
CA MET A 1 5.28 12.07 11.88
C MET A 1 5.04 11.38 10.55
N ALA A 2 5.85 10.37 10.21
CA ALA A 2 5.64 9.61 8.99
C ALA A 2 4.38 8.75 9.12
N ILE A 3 3.53 8.75 8.10
CA ILE A 3 2.29 7.96 8.06
C ILE A 3 2.51 6.69 7.24
N LYS A 4 1.60 5.72 7.28
CA LYS A 4 1.79 4.53 6.46
C LYS A 4 1.68 4.86 4.97
N ARG A 5 2.55 4.33 4.11
CA ARG A 5 2.47 4.53 2.65
C ARG A 5 1.10 4.13 2.09
N LYS A 6 0.49 3.06 2.64
CA LYS A 6 -0.88 2.64 2.27
C LYS A 6 -1.96 3.67 2.64
N GLU A 7 -1.80 4.39 3.74
CA GLU A 7 -2.72 5.45 4.17
C GLU A 7 -2.60 6.66 3.25
N LYS A 8 -1.36 7.13 2.97
CA LYS A 8 -1.12 8.22 2.01
C LYS A 8 -1.73 7.91 0.64
N ARG A 9 -1.49 6.68 0.15
CA ARG A 9 -2.04 6.21 -1.12
C ARG A 9 -3.58 6.25 -1.12
N ARG A 10 -4.23 5.82 -0.04
CA ARG A 10 -5.68 5.86 0.10
C ARG A 10 -6.20 7.30 0.04
N LEU A 11 -5.59 8.23 0.77
CA LEU A 11 -5.96 9.66 0.74
C LEU A 11 -5.88 10.25 -0.68
N LEU A 12 -4.76 10.00 -1.38
CA LEU A 12 -4.57 10.45 -2.77
C LEU A 12 -5.59 9.81 -3.73
N GLN A 13 -5.91 8.53 -3.55
CA GLN A 13 -6.91 7.84 -4.36
C GLN A 13 -8.32 8.42 -4.14
N THR A 14 -8.70 8.73 -2.90
CA THR A 14 -9.97 9.36 -2.58
C THR A 14 -10.06 10.78 -3.16
N ALA A 15 -9.00 11.59 -3.04
CA ALA A 15 -8.95 12.91 -3.67
C ALA A 15 -9.08 12.83 -5.20
N ALA A 16 -8.40 11.88 -5.84
CA ALA A 16 -8.50 11.65 -7.28
C ALA A 16 -9.90 11.14 -7.70
N LEU A 17 -10.57 10.35 -6.85
CA LEU A 17 -11.94 9.91 -7.07
C LEU A 17 -12.91 11.10 -7.08
N LEU A 18 -12.78 12.00 -6.09
CA LEU A 18 -13.58 13.24 -6.01
C LEU A 18 -13.39 14.09 -7.27
N MET A 19 -12.17 14.27 -7.74
CA MET A 19 -11.89 15.01 -8.98
C MET A 19 -12.64 14.43 -10.18
N ARG A 20 -12.61 13.11 -10.35
CA ARG A 20 -13.28 12.40 -11.45
C ARG A 20 -14.81 12.47 -11.31
N ALA A 21 -15.33 12.38 -10.09
CA ALA A 21 -16.76 12.51 -9.83
C ALA A 21 -17.27 13.90 -10.24
N ASN A 22 -16.59 14.95 -9.79
CA ASN A 22 -16.98 16.33 -10.11
C ASN A 22 -16.82 16.66 -11.59
N GLU A 23 -15.81 16.11 -12.26
CA GLU A 23 -15.67 16.23 -13.70
C GLU A 23 -16.84 15.58 -14.45
N LYS A 24 -17.30 14.40 -14.00
CA LYS A 24 -18.49 13.75 -14.58
C LYS A 24 -19.76 14.58 -14.37
N VAL A 25 -19.96 15.17 -13.19
CA VAL A 25 -21.09 16.07 -12.94
C VAL A 25 -21.05 17.26 -13.90
N PHE A 26 -19.88 17.90 -14.03
CA PHE A 26 -19.71 19.02 -14.96
C PHE A 26 -19.98 18.64 -16.42
N MET A 27 -19.47 17.50 -16.88
CA MET A 27 -19.65 17.02 -18.26
C MET A 27 -21.09 16.58 -18.54
N GLY A 28 -21.81 16.06 -17.53
CA GLY A 28 -23.21 15.68 -17.62
C GLY A 28 -24.19 16.86 -17.60
N PHE A 29 -23.71 18.09 -17.41
CA PHE A 29 -24.57 19.26 -17.34
C PHE A 29 -25.34 19.50 -18.65
N GLY A 30 -26.68 19.52 -18.54
CA GLY A 30 -27.61 19.63 -19.69
C GLY A 30 -27.96 18.29 -20.34
N GLN A 31 -27.38 17.18 -19.88
CA GLN A 31 -27.75 15.81 -20.28
C GLN A 31 -28.42 15.03 -19.14
N ASN A 32 -27.99 15.26 -17.89
CA ASN A 32 -28.55 14.63 -16.70
C ASN A 32 -29.67 15.48 -16.07
N THR A 33 -30.54 14.83 -15.29
CA THR A 33 -31.52 15.52 -14.46
C THR A 33 -30.85 16.25 -13.31
N GLU A 34 -31.50 17.30 -12.80
CA GLU A 34 -31.02 18.09 -11.66
C GLU A 34 -30.83 17.23 -10.41
N GLU A 35 -31.81 16.35 -10.13
CA GLU A 35 -31.76 15.36 -9.04
C GLU A 35 -30.48 14.50 -9.09
N VAL A 36 -30.16 13.92 -10.25
CA VAL A 36 -28.95 13.08 -10.41
C VAL A 36 -27.66 13.88 -10.19
N MET A 37 -27.64 15.16 -10.58
CA MET A 37 -26.48 16.03 -10.35
C MET A 37 -26.34 16.39 -8.86
N ILE A 38 -27.45 16.73 -8.20
CA ILE A 38 -27.48 17.06 -6.76
C ILE A 38 -27.04 15.84 -5.93
N ASP A 39 -27.51 14.64 -6.27
CA ASP A 39 -27.12 13.41 -5.59
C ASP A 39 -25.62 13.14 -5.72
N ALA A 40 -25.06 13.32 -6.92
CA ALA A 40 -23.63 13.12 -7.15
C ALA A 40 -22.75 14.15 -6.39
N LEU A 41 -23.21 15.41 -6.30
CA LEU A 41 -22.54 16.44 -5.51
C LEU A 41 -22.61 16.12 -4.01
N SER A 42 -23.77 15.66 -3.52
CA SER A 42 -23.98 15.25 -2.12
C SER A 42 -23.08 14.07 -1.74
N GLN A 43 -23.00 13.04 -2.60
CA GLN A 43 -22.06 11.91 -2.41
C GLN A 43 -20.60 12.37 -2.37
N SER A 44 -20.25 13.39 -3.14
CA SER A 44 -18.91 13.97 -3.15
C SER A 44 -18.60 14.73 -1.85
N GLN A 45 -19.60 15.37 -1.23
CA GLN A 45 -19.47 15.98 0.10
C GLN A 45 -19.31 14.93 1.20
N GLU A 46 -20.13 13.87 1.19
CA GLU A 46 -20.01 12.77 2.15
C GLU A 46 -18.63 12.10 2.07
N THR A 47 -18.15 11.86 0.85
CA THR A 47 -16.81 11.31 0.63
C THR A 47 -15.71 12.26 1.10
N ALA A 48 -15.89 13.57 0.94
CA ALA A 48 -14.96 14.57 1.46
C ALA A 48 -14.96 14.65 2.99
N LEU A 49 -16.09 14.47 3.65
CA LEU A 49 -16.16 14.36 5.12
C LEU A 49 -15.40 13.15 5.64
N LEU A 50 -15.55 11.99 4.97
CA LEU A 50 -14.75 10.79 5.27
C LEU A 50 -13.26 11.07 5.07
N LEU A 51 -12.88 11.73 3.97
CA LEU A 51 -11.48 12.11 3.72
C LEU A 51 -10.93 13.05 4.79
N GLY A 52 -11.74 14.02 5.26
CA GLY A 52 -11.38 14.91 6.37
C GLY A 52 -11.11 14.14 7.66
N THR A 53 -11.99 13.20 8.00
CA THR A 53 -11.82 12.32 9.17
C THR A 53 -10.54 11.48 9.06
N GLU A 54 -10.23 10.96 7.86
CA GLU A 54 -8.97 10.25 7.63
C GLU A 54 -7.74 11.14 7.79
N LEU A 55 -7.79 12.39 7.32
CA LEU A 55 -6.71 13.37 7.48
C LEU A 55 -6.45 13.68 8.96
N GLU A 56 -7.51 13.85 9.76
CA GLU A 56 -7.38 14.04 11.21
C GLU A 56 -6.72 12.85 11.89
N ASN A 57 -7.15 11.63 11.55
CA ASN A 57 -6.61 10.39 12.11
C ASN A 57 -5.11 10.20 11.84
N VAL A 58 -4.60 10.71 10.70
CA VAL A 58 -3.17 10.68 10.37
C VAL A 58 -2.41 11.93 10.81
N GLY A 59 -3.03 12.79 11.62
CA GLY A 59 -2.41 13.99 12.20
C GLY A 59 -2.23 15.15 11.22
N LYS A 60 -3.07 15.23 10.18
CA LYS A 60 -3.06 16.27 9.13
C LYS A 60 -4.35 17.09 9.12
N ALA A 61 -4.85 17.41 10.31
CA ALA A 61 -6.02 18.26 10.50
C ALA A 61 -5.85 19.67 9.88
N ASP A 62 -4.62 20.13 9.65
CA ASP A 62 -4.32 21.40 8.97
C ASP A 62 -4.78 21.44 7.50
N LEU A 63 -5.06 20.28 6.88
CA LEU A 63 -5.58 20.18 5.52
C LEU A 63 -7.11 20.13 5.45
N VAL A 64 -7.80 19.90 6.57
CA VAL A 64 -9.28 19.83 6.63
C VAL A 64 -9.96 21.12 6.13
N PRO A 65 -9.46 22.34 6.43
CA PRO A 65 -10.07 23.56 5.91
C PRO A 65 -10.15 23.64 4.38
N LEU A 66 -9.23 22.98 3.65
CA LEU A 66 -9.32 22.91 2.18
C LEU A 66 -10.53 22.09 1.72
N LEU A 67 -10.90 21.06 2.49
CA LEU A 67 -12.09 20.23 2.23
C LEU A 67 -13.38 20.95 2.61
N GLU A 68 -13.36 21.78 3.67
CA GLU A 68 -14.52 22.59 4.05
C GLU A 68 -14.89 23.58 2.94
N VAL A 69 -13.92 24.33 2.43
CA VAL A 69 -14.13 25.26 1.29
C VAL A 69 -14.63 24.51 0.05
N TYR A 70 -14.04 23.35 -0.23
CA TYR A 70 -14.50 22.48 -1.31
C TYR A 70 -15.96 22.03 -1.14
N CYS A 71 -16.36 21.63 0.06
CA CYS A 71 -17.73 21.21 0.36
C CYS A 71 -18.72 22.37 0.24
N GLU A 72 -18.35 23.57 0.68
CA GLU A 72 -19.13 24.79 0.51
C GLU A 72 -19.38 25.10 -0.98
N ASP A 73 -18.35 24.98 -1.82
CA ASP A 73 -18.45 25.21 -3.26
C ASP A 73 -19.31 24.15 -3.98
N LEU A 74 -19.24 22.89 -3.54
CA LEU A 74 -20.15 21.84 -4.03
C LEU A 74 -21.59 22.15 -3.65
N TYR A 75 -21.81 22.67 -2.45
CA TYR A 75 -23.14 23.07 -1.99
C TYR A 75 -23.66 24.26 -2.79
N GLU A 76 -22.84 25.29 -3.02
CA GLU A 76 -23.21 26.41 -3.89
C GLU A 76 -23.57 25.93 -5.31
N MET A 77 -22.81 24.96 -5.85
CA MET A 77 -23.10 24.36 -7.14
C MET A 77 -24.44 23.63 -7.14
N SER A 78 -24.76 22.86 -6.09
CA SER A 78 -26.01 22.09 -6.01
C SER A 78 -27.25 22.99 -5.90
N GLN A 79 -27.12 24.17 -5.28
CA GLN A 79 -28.22 25.15 -5.17
C GLN A 79 -28.44 25.96 -6.46
N ASN A 80 -27.47 25.99 -7.38
CA ASN A 80 -27.47 26.93 -8.53
C ASN A 80 -27.22 26.23 -9.88
N LEU A 81 -27.98 25.18 -10.18
CA LEU A 81 -27.83 24.35 -11.39
C LEU A 81 -28.46 24.94 -12.67
N HIS A 82 -28.64 26.27 -12.75
CA HIS A 82 -29.41 26.90 -13.83
C HIS A 82 -28.56 27.56 -14.91
N SER A 83 -27.25 27.75 -14.68
CA SER A 83 -26.36 28.48 -15.59
C SER A 83 -25.06 27.73 -15.88
N LYS A 84 -24.91 27.27 -17.13
CA LYS A 84 -23.68 26.60 -17.59
C LYS A 84 -22.42 27.43 -17.36
N LYS A 85 -22.52 28.77 -17.47
CA LYS A 85 -21.40 29.68 -17.25
C LYS A 85 -20.98 29.74 -15.79
N GLN A 86 -21.95 29.75 -14.86
CA GLN A 86 -21.68 29.75 -13.42
C GLN A 86 -21.10 28.40 -12.99
N ILE A 87 -21.70 27.31 -13.44
CA ILE A 87 -21.23 25.94 -13.16
C ILE A 87 -19.80 25.74 -13.68
N ALA A 88 -19.49 26.23 -14.88
CA ALA A 88 -18.12 26.17 -15.41
C ALA A 88 -17.11 26.99 -14.59
N ARG A 89 -17.54 28.07 -13.92
CA ARG A 89 -16.69 28.84 -13.01
C ARG A 89 -16.47 28.09 -11.70
N LEU A 90 -17.54 27.59 -11.08
CA LEU A 90 -17.47 26.80 -9.84
C LEU A 90 -16.66 25.52 -10.04
N TYR A 91 -16.88 24.78 -11.12
CA TYR A 91 -16.08 23.59 -11.45
C TYR A 91 -14.57 23.90 -11.55
N LYS A 92 -14.21 25.03 -12.18
CA LYS A 92 -12.79 25.45 -12.25
C LYS A 92 -12.21 25.78 -10.87
N LYS A 93 -13.01 26.29 -9.94
CA LYS A 93 -12.61 26.59 -8.56
C LYS A 93 -12.43 25.30 -7.77
N ILE A 94 -13.46 24.46 -7.73
CA ILE A 94 -13.46 23.11 -7.13
C ILE A 94 -12.26 22.26 -7.61
N LYS A 95 -11.98 22.27 -8.92
CA LYS A 95 -10.86 21.54 -9.50
C LYS A 95 -9.50 22.01 -8.96
N LYS A 96 -9.35 23.32 -8.70
CA LYS A 96 -8.12 23.87 -8.12
C LYS A 96 -7.98 23.51 -6.64
N GLU A 97 -9.07 23.52 -5.88
CA GLU A 97 -9.08 23.18 -4.45
C GLU A 97 -8.69 21.73 -4.23
N LEU A 98 -9.32 20.79 -4.94
CA LEU A 98 -8.93 19.38 -4.88
C LEU A 98 -7.50 19.16 -5.36
N LYS A 99 -7.05 19.91 -6.38
CA LYS A 99 -5.67 19.80 -6.87
C LYS A 99 -4.67 20.26 -5.82
N LEU A 100 -4.96 21.37 -5.14
CA LEU A 100 -4.14 21.86 -4.04
C LEU A 100 -4.10 20.85 -2.89
N LEU A 101 -5.25 20.29 -2.49
CA LEU A 101 -5.30 19.24 -1.47
C LEU A 101 -4.45 18.03 -1.88
N TYR A 102 -4.59 17.56 -3.12
CA TYR A 102 -3.81 16.44 -3.64
C TYR A 102 -2.30 16.73 -3.56
N GLU A 103 -1.87 17.89 -4.04
CA GLU A 103 -0.46 18.30 -4.02
C GLU A 103 0.06 18.44 -2.57
N ARG A 104 -0.74 18.94 -1.63
CA ARG A 104 -0.37 19.03 -0.22
C ARG A 104 -0.23 17.64 0.42
N VAL A 105 -1.17 16.74 0.16
CA VAL A 105 -1.09 15.35 0.62
C VAL A 105 0.14 14.66 0.01
N GLU A 106 0.42 14.89 -1.27
CA GLU A 106 1.55 14.28 -1.96
C GLU A 106 2.91 14.78 -1.45
N ASN A 107 3.06 16.08 -1.22
CA ASN A 107 4.36 16.68 -0.92
C ASN A 107 4.65 16.87 0.57
N ASP A 108 3.63 17.10 1.40
CA ASP A 108 3.84 17.46 2.81
C ASP A 108 3.69 16.27 3.78
N MET A 109 3.36 15.09 3.25
CA MET A 109 3.17 13.88 4.03
C MET A 109 4.31 12.90 3.76
N GLU A 110 5.24 12.82 4.69
CA GLU A 110 6.26 11.77 4.71
C GLU A 110 5.60 10.42 5.01
N THR A 111 6.06 9.37 4.32
CA THR A 111 5.63 7.99 4.59
C THR A 111 6.71 7.20 5.27
N ASP A 112 6.30 6.16 5.98
CA ASP A 112 7.22 5.07 6.30
C ASP A 112 7.76 4.42 5.02
N ARG A 113 8.90 3.76 5.17
CA ARG A 113 9.47 2.91 4.12
C ARG A 113 8.78 1.56 4.17
N LEU A 114 8.41 1.02 3.02
CA LEU A 114 7.87 -0.34 2.94
C LEU A 114 8.95 -1.34 3.32
N CYS A 115 8.66 -2.27 4.21
CA CYS A 115 9.60 -3.30 4.62
C CYS A 115 9.26 -4.63 3.94
N PHE A 116 10.14 -5.10 3.06
CA PHE A 116 10.04 -6.38 2.37
C PHE A 116 11.13 -7.34 2.84
N VAL A 117 10.74 -8.58 3.13
CA VAL A 117 11.67 -9.63 3.59
C VAL A 117 11.56 -10.83 2.65
N PHE A 118 12.68 -11.20 2.06
CA PHE A 118 12.82 -12.37 1.21
C PHE A 118 13.45 -13.48 2.04
N LEU A 119 12.77 -14.62 2.13
CA LEU A 119 13.22 -15.79 2.90
C LEU A 119 13.53 -16.98 1.96
N PRO A 120 14.55 -16.86 1.09
CA PRO A 120 14.90 -17.95 0.21
C PRO A 120 15.60 -19.07 1.02
N TYR A 121 15.24 -20.32 0.77
CA TYR A 121 15.91 -21.45 1.45
C TYR A 121 16.98 -22.13 0.59
N LYS A 122 16.95 -21.89 -0.73
CA LYS A 122 17.86 -22.53 -1.69
C LYS A 122 18.30 -21.55 -2.77
N VAL A 123 19.61 -21.42 -2.98
CA VAL A 123 20.22 -20.48 -3.94
C VAL A 123 19.81 -20.79 -5.36
N SER A 124 19.65 -22.07 -5.70
CA SER A 124 19.22 -22.48 -7.04
C SER A 124 17.80 -22.02 -7.41
N MET A 125 17.04 -21.49 -6.45
CA MET A 125 15.69 -20.94 -6.67
C MET A 125 15.67 -19.41 -6.51
N TRP A 126 16.81 -18.77 -6.27
CA TRP A 126 16.89 -17.33 -5.98
C TRP A 126 16.34 -16.47 -7.13
N ASP A 127 16.48 -16.94 -8.37
CA ASP A 127 16.03 -16.26 -9.58
C ASP A 127 14.55 -15.83 -9.54
N SER A 128 13.68 -16.62 -8.88
CA SER A 128 12.26 -16.28 -8.73
C SER A 128 12.02 -15.06 -7.84
N MET A 129 12.91 -14.80 -6.87
CA MET A 129 12.83 -13.65 -5.97
C MET A 129 13.69 -12.47 -6.41
N GLU A 130 14.78 -12.73 -7.13
CA GLU A 130 15.80 -11.74 -7.48
C GLU A 130 15.21 -10.51 -8.19
N THR A 131 14.30 -10.74 -9.13
CA THR A 131 13.66 -9.65 -9.90
C THR A 131 12.81 -8.74 -9.02
N VAL A 132 12.08 -9.32 -8.06
CA VAL A 132 11.24 -8.59 -7.10
C VAL A 132 12.12 -7.86 -6.09
N TRP A 133 13.17 -8.52 -5.59
CA TRP A 133 14.14 -7.91 -4.68
C TRP A 133 14.86 -6.72 -5.31
N LYS A 134 15.38 -6.84 -6.55
CA LYS A 134 16.05 -5.72 -7.25
C LYS A 134 15.14 -4.51 -7.45
N ALA A 135 13.85 -4.73 -7.69
CA ALA A 135 12.88 -3.65 -7.81
C ALA A 135 12.67 -2.93 -6.47
N ALA A 136 12.59 -3.69 -5.36
CA ALA A 136 12.47 -3.14 -4.03
C ALA A 136 13.74 -2.41 -3.57
N ASP A 137 14.92 -3.00 -3.79
CA ASP A 137 16.22 -2.43 -3.39
C ASP A 137 16.52 -1.10 -4.09
N LYS A 138 16.03 -0.92 -5.32
CA LYS A 138 16.15 0.33 -6.07
C LYS A 138 15.20 1.44 -5.61
N ASP A 139 14.09 1.11 -4.96
CA ASP A 139 13.12 2.09 -4.48
C ASP A 139 13.60 2.68 -3.13
N SER A 140 13.88 4.00 -3.10
CA SER A 140 14.32 4.70 -1.88
C SER A 140 13.29 4.64 -0.75
N ASP A 141 12.03 4.36 -1.08
CA ASP A 141 10.93 4.23 -0.13
C ASP A 141 10.74 2.77 0.35
N CYS A 142 11.68 1.87 0.06
CA CYS A 142 11.63 0.47 0.47
C CYS A 142 12.88 0.06 1.27
N ASP A 143 12.67 -0.78 2.28
CA ASP A 143 13.70 -1.57 2.94
C ASP A 143 13.53 -3.02 2.48
N ALA A 144 14.53 -3.56 1.80
CA ALA A 144 14.51 -4.93 1.30
C ALA A 144 15.59 -5.77 2.01
N TYR A 145 15.18 -6.83 2.69
CA TYR A 145 16.09 -7.74 3.39
C TYR A 145 16.08 -9.11 2.72
N VAL A 146 17.26 -9.59 2.32
CA VAL A 146 17.43 -10.99 1.89
C VAL A 146 17.95 -11.77 3.08
N VAL A 147 17.14 -12.68 3.59
CA VAL A 147 17.43 -13.47 4.79
C VAL A 147 17.33 -14.94 4.41
N PRO A 148 18.39 -15.54 3.86
CA PRO A 148 18.40 -16.96 3.55
C PRO A 148 18.15 -17.78 4.81
N ILE A 149 17.27 -18.77 4.72
CA ILE A 149 16.86 -19.61 5.86
C ILE A 149 17.30 -21.05 5.67
N PRO A 150 17.61 -21.78 6.76
CA PRO A 150 17.98 -23.18 6.64
C PRO A 150 16.78 -24.06 6.27
N TYR A 151 17.09 -25.19 5.65
CA TYR A 151 16.14 -26.24 5.36
C TYR A 151 16.70 -27.62 5.73
N PHE A 152 15.80 -28.59 5.81
CA PHE A 152 16.07 -29.92 6.30
C PHE A 152 15.53 -30.95 5.33
N GLU A 153 16.25 -32.07 5.19
CA GLU A 153 15.70 -33.30 4.61
C GLU A 153 14.75 -33.99 5.59
N LYS A 154 13.80 -34.78 5.06
CA LYS A 154 12.91 -35.64 5.84
C LYS A 154 13.16 -37.11 5.60
N ASP A 155 13.15 -37.90 6.68
CA ASP A 155 13.13 -39.36 6.59
C ASP A 155 11.72 -39.90 6.24
N GLN A 156 11.60 -41.22 6.18
CA GLN A 156 10.33 -41.90 5.86
C GLN A 156 9.23 -41.67 6.91
N ASP A 157 9.63 -41.35 8.14
CA ASP A 157 8.75 -41.05 9.27
C ASP A 157 8.42 -39.55 9.38
N GLY A 158 9.01 -38.73 8.50
CA GLY A 158 8.82 -37.28 8.43
C GLY A 158 9.69 -36.46 9.40
N ASN A 159 10.66 -37.09 10.08
CA ASN A 159 11.58 -36.39 10.97
C ASN A 159 12.61 -35.60 10.18
N LEU A 160 13.02 -34.45 10.72
CA LEU A 160 14.08 -33.62 10.15
C LEU A 160 15.44 -34.28 10.40
N THR A 161 16.23 -34.47 9.34
CA THR A 161 17.51 -35.20 9.43
C THR A 161 18.71 -34.28 9.21
N VAL A 162 18.99 -33.90 7.97
CA VAL A 162 20.18 -33.14 7.58
C VAL A 162 19.80 -31.67 7.40
N GLU A 163 20.44 -30.78 8.15
CA GLU A 163 20.33 -29.33 7.96
C GLU A 163 21.22 -28.88 6.81
N HIS A 164 20.67 -28.01 5.97
CA HIS A 164 21.35 -27.35 4.88
C HIS A 164 21.17 -25.84 5.02
N TYR A 165 22.26 -25.10 4.82
CA TYR A 165 22.26 -23.64 4.81
C TYR A 165 23.16 -23.13 3.69
N GLU A 166 22.58 -22.33 2.79
CA GLU A 166 23.26 -21.83 1.58
C GLU A 166 23.42 -20.29 1.60
N GLY A 167 23.41 -19.66 2.79
CA GLY A 167 23.44 -18.19 2.89
C GLY A 167 24.72 -17.53 2.36
N ASP A 168 25.83 -18.26 2.30
CA ASP A 168 27.11 -17.81 1.78
C ASP A 168 27.29 -18.05 0.26
N GLN A 169 26.29 -18.65 -0.40
CA GLN A 169 26.34 -19.02 -1.81
C GLN A 169 25.58 -18.05 -2.73
N TYR A 170 25.02 -16.96 -2.18
CA TYR A 170 24.33 -15.94 -2.99
C TYR A 170 25.31 -15.08 -3.79
N PRO A 171 24.86 -14.50 -4.92
CA PRO A 171 25.67 -13.56 -5.70
C PRO A 171 26.23 -12.41 -4.84
N PRO A 172 27.46 -11.91 -5.11
CA PRO A 172 28.09 -10.88 -4.29
C PRO A 172 27.33 -9.54 -4.21
N ASP A 173 26.46 -9.26 -5.17
CA ASP A 173 25.61 -8.07 -5.21
C ASP A 173 24.37 -8.19 -4.30
N VAL A 174 24.09 -9.37 -3.74
CA VAL A 174 22.96 -9.61 -2.84
C VAL A 174 23.41 -9.43 -1.38
N PRO A 175 22.89 -8.42 -0.65
CA PRO A 175 23.22 -8.20 0.75
C PRO A 175 22.49 -9.21 1.64
N VAL A 176 23.14 -10.33 1.90
CA VAL A 176 22.62 -11.38 2.79
C VAL A 176 22.62 -10.93 4.24
N THR A 177 21.47 -11.07 4.89
CA THR A 177 21.29 -10.87 6.32
C THR A 177 21.19 -12.23 7.04
N ASP A 178 21.93 -12.38 8.13
CA ASP A 178 21.95 -13.64 8.90
C ASP A 178 20.62 -13.86 9.64
N TYR A 179 19.96 -14.98 9.34
CA TYR A 179 18.67 -15.37 9.92
C TYR A 179 18.71 -15.52 11.44
N ARG A 180 19.87 -15.82 12.02
CA ARG A 180 20.03 -16.04 13.48
C ARG A 180 19.91 -14.74 14.28
N ILE A 181 20.23 -13.61 13.67
CA ILE A 181 20.10 -12.27 14.27
C ILE A 181 18.91 -11.48 13.74
N PHE A 182 18.36 -11.89 12.60
CA PHE A 182 17.18 -11.24 12.04
C PHE A 182 15.92 -11.55 12.88
N ARG A 183 15.12 -10.52 13.16
CA ARG A 183 13.89 -10.63 13.95
C ARG A 183 12.74 -10.01 13.16
N LEU A 184 11.79 -10.86 12.76
CA LEU A 184 10.60 -10.42 12.02
C LEU A 184 9.69 -9.56 12.89
N GLU A 185 9.66 -9.84 14.20
CA GLU A 185 8.87 -9.11 15.19
C GLU A 185 9.24 -7.62 15.26
N ASP A 186 10.53 -7.32 15.11
CA ASP A 186 11.06 -5.95 15.17
C ASP A 186 10.83 -5.22 13.86
N LYS A 187 10.92 -5.93 12.73
CA LYS A 187 10.79 -5.35 11.39
C LYS A 187 9.35 -5.14 10.95
N LYS A 188 8.41 -5.97 11.42
CA LYS A 188 6.98 -5.92 11.07
C LYS A 188 6.73 -5.70 9.57
N PRO A 189 7.26 -6.58 8.70
CA PRO A 189 7.28 -6.35 7.28
C PRO A 189 5.89 -6.21 6.65
N ASP A 190 5.78 -5.35 5.65
CA ASP A 190 4.59 -5.23 4.82
C ASP A 190 4.37 -6.50 3.98
N ALA A 191 5.45 -7.13 3.51
CA ALA A 191 5.38 -8.41 2.84
C ALA A 191 6.59 -9.31 3.13
N VAL A 192 6.32 -10.60 3.26
CA VAL A 192 7.33 -11.66 3.34
C VAL A 192 7.19 -12.58 2.13
N PHE A 193 8.29 -12.86 1.45
CA PHE A 193 8.35 -13.72 0.28
C PHE A 193 8.99 -15.07 0.62
N ILE A 194 8.34 -16.18 0.25
CA ILE A 194 8.78 -17.55 0.53
C ILE A 194 8.70 -18.47 -0.71
N HIS A 195 9.58 -19.48 -0.77
CA HIS A 195 9.58 -20.54 -1.80
C HIS A 195 8.91 -21.85 -1.38
N ASN A 196 8.52 -22.01 -0.12
CA ASN A 196 7.94 -23.27 0.35
C ASN A 196 6.68 -22.97 1.17
N PRO A 197 5.47 -23.07 0.59
CA PRO A 197 4.24 -22.73 1.28
C PRO A 197 3.72 -23.91 2.11
N TYR A 198 4.31 -25.11 1.92
CA TYR A 198 3.88 -26.35 2.56
C TYR A 198 4.67 -26.65 3.84
N ASP A 199 5.79 -25.97 4.10
CA ASP A 199 6.52 -26.02 5.38
C ASP A 199 6.70 -27.46 5.91
N GLN A 200 6.13 -27.72 7.09
CA GLN A 200 6.07 -29.01 7.79
C GLN A 200 5.31 -30.12 7.03
N ASN A 201 4.42 -29.78 6.10
CA ASN A 201 3.59 -30.73 5.35
C ASN A 201 4.26 -31.20 4.04
N ASN A 202 5.38 -30.60 3.64
CA ASN A 202 6.16 -31.08 2.51
C ASN A 202 6.80 -32.44 2.85
N ARG A 203 6.76 -33.41 1.92
CA ARG A 203 7.19 -34.79 2.17
C ARG A 203 8.71 -34.99 2.17
N LEU A 204 9.45 -34.16 1.45
CA LEU A 204 10.88 -34.39 1.20
C LEU A 204 11.77 -33.42 1.97
N THR A 205 11.32 -32.17 2.09
CA THR A 205 12.09 -31.11 2.72
C THR A 205 11.21 -30.25 3.62
N SER A 206 11.81 -29.57 4.57
CA SER A 206 11.14 -28.55 5.38
C SER A 206 12.07 -27.39 5.63
N VAL A 207 11.57 -26.16 5.59
CA VAL A 207 12.31 -25.02 6.11
C VAL A 207 12.41 -25.11 7.64
N HIS A 208 13.28 -24.31 8.24
CA HIS A 208 13.40 -24.25 9.69
C HIS A 208 12.06 -23.85 10.37
N PRO A 209 11.63 -24.55 11.45
CA PRO A 209 10.30 -24.36 12.03
C PRO A 209 9.91 -22.95 12.46
N ASP A 210 10.89 -22.12 12.81
CA ASP A 210 10.63 -20.71 13.14
C ASP A 210 10.14 -19.88 11.95
N PHE A 211 10.40 -20.34 10.72
CA PHE A 211 9.99 -19.69 9.47
C PHE A 211 8.79 -20.36 8.81
N TYR A 212 8.06 -21.23 9.52
CA TYR A 212 6.80 -21.75 9.01
C TYR A 212 5.80 -20.62 8.75
N SER A 213 5.05 -20.73 7.66
CA SER A 213 4.02 -19.77 7.23
C SER A 213 3.01 -19.44 8.35
N SER A 214 2.67 -20.42 9.20
CA SER A 214 1.80 -20.23 10.37
C SER A 214 2.36 -19.25 11.42
N ARG A 215 3.68 -19.10 11.48
CA ARG A 215 4.39 -18.12 12.33
C ARG A 215 4.61 -16.82 11.59
N LEU A 216 5.07 -16.87 10.34
CA LEU A 216 5.34 -15.68 9.53
C LEU A 216 4.12 -14.75 9.42
N LYS A 217 2.91 -15.33 9.23
CA LYS A 217 1.65 -14.57 9.15
C LYS A 217 1.29 -13.78 10.40
N LYS A 218 1.96 -14.01 11.54
CA LYS A 218 1.75 -13.23 12.77
C LYS A 218 2.46 -11.89 12.74
N TYR A 219 3.48 -11.75 11.89
CA TYR A 219 4.39 -10.61 11.89
C TYR A 219 4.39 -9.82 10.58
N ALA A 220 3.78 -10.36 9.52
CA ALA A 220 3.72 -9.74 8.20
C ALA A 220 2.28 -9.39 7.80
N ASP A 221 2.08 -8.22 7.18
CA ASP A 221 0.78 -7.84 6.60
C ASP A 221 0.41 -8.77 5.43
N GLN A 222 1.40 -9.19 4.64
CA GLN A 222 1.23 -10.14 3.53
C GLN A 222 2.30 -11.25 3.55
N LEU A 223 1.89 -12.48 3.23
CA LEU A 223 2.79 -13.60 2.96
C LEU A 223 2.61 -14.02 1.50
N ILE A 224 3.67 -13.91 0.71
CA ILE A 224 3.69 -14.12 -0.74
C ILE A 224 4.52 -15.35 -1.05
N TYR A 225 3.95 -16.25 -1.84
CA TYR A 225 4.63 -17.42 -2.37
C TYR A 225 5.05 -17.15 -3.81
N LEU A 226 6.33 -17.39 -4.14
CA LEU A 226 6.92 -17.22 -5.47
C LEU A 226 7.44 -18.54 -6.02
#